data_AF-A0A1Q7DQ37-F1
#
_entry.id   AF-A0A1Q7DQ37-F1
#
_cell.length_a   1.000
_cell.length_b   1.000
_cell.length_c   1.000
_cell.angle_alpha   90.00
_cell.angle_beta   90.00
_cell.angle_gamma   90.00
#
_symmetry.space_group_name_H-M   'P 1'
#
loop_
_entity.id
_entity.type
_entity.pdbx_description
1 polymer ?
#
loop_
_entity_poly.entity_id
_entity_poly.type
_entity_poly.pdbx_seq_one_letter_code
_entity_poly.pdbx_strand_id
1 'polypeptide(L)'
;MELARLALSALVLGLAGCRDERSPRATAFPVPGQEGPRLTVEVLNASSKPGLARIGTRVLRQAGIDVVTLGNAPAAMGTLDTTRIVIRRSVVAGAGDRIRRALGVGRVVVQVDSTKLLDASVLLGADFAPRLQFHP
;
A
#
# COMPACT_ATOMS: atom_id res chain seq x y z
N MET A 1 66.68 6.28 18.74
CA MET A 1 65.48 5.70 19.39
C MET A 1 64.24 6.60 19.28
N GLU A 2 64.35 7.89 18.92
CA GLU A 2 63.19 8.79 18.77
C GLU A 2 62.42 8.67 17.45
N LEU A 3 63.09 8.37 16.34
CA LEU A 3 62.45 8.26 15.02
C LEU A 3 61.45 7.10 14.94
N ALA A 4 61.70 6.01 15.67
CA ALA A 4 60.81 4.85 15.74
C ALA A 4 59.51 5.16 16.49
N ARG A 5 59.52 6.12 17.43
CA ARG A 5 58.33 6.52 18.21
C ARG A 5 57.41 7.43 17.40
N LEU A 6 57.97 8.32 16.57
CA LEU A 6 57.21 9.22 15.70
C LEU A 6 56.46 8.47 14.58
N ALA A 7 57.10 7.46 13.99
CA ALA A 7 56.46 6.63 12.96
C ALA A 7 55.28 5.82 13.51
N LEU A 8 55.37 5.36 14.77
CA LEU A 8 54.30 4.61 15.42
C LEU A 8 53.10 5.51 15.75
N SER A 9 53.32 6.76 16.16
CA SER A 9 52.24 7.73 16.41
C SER A 9 51.47 8.16 15.14
N ALA A 10 52.15 8.25 13.99
CA ALA A 10 51.48 8.57 12.73
C ALA A 10 50.62 7.40 12.21
N LEU A 11 51.01 6.16 12.49
CA LEU A 11 50.26 4.96 12.11
C LEU A 11 48.96 4.80 12.92
N VAL A 12 48.97 5.20 14.19
CA VAL A 12 47.79 5.09 15.09
C VAL A 12 46.69 6.12 14.75
N LEU A 13 47.05 7.29 14.22
CA LEU A 13 46.07 8.30 13.78
C LEU A 13 45.46 8.00 12.40
N GLY A 14 46.16 7.24 11.53
CA GLY A 14 45.67 6.87 10.20
C GLY A 14 44.58 5.78 10.20
N LEU A 15 44.53 4.93 11.23
CA LEU A 15 43.57 3.81 11.31
C LEU A 15 42.22 4.18 11.94
N ALA A 16 42.08 5.39 12.51
CA ALA A 16 40.81 5.89 13.05
C ALA A 16 39.95 6.61 11.99
N GLY A 17 40.45 6.77 10.77
CA GLY A 17 39.80 7.52 9.68
C GLY A 17 38.72 6.76 8.91
N CYS A 18 38.58 5.45 9.11
CA CYS A 18 37.49 4.66 8.50
C CYS A 18 36.30 4.55 9.46
N ARG A 19 35.83 5.67 10.01
CA ARG A 19 34.45 5.72 10.50
C ARG A 19 33.58 5.75 9.25
N ASP A 20 33.03 4.59 8.90
CA ASP A 20 31.92 4.42 7.97
C ASP A 20 30.77 5.27 8.54
N GLU A 21 30.76 6.57 8.20
CA GLU A 21 29.61 7.46 8.36
C GLU A 21 28.56 7.02 7.34
N ARG A 22 28.11 5.77 7.48
CA ARG A 22 26.90 5.30 6.86
C ARG A 22 25.79 6.09 7.52
N SER A 23 25.53 7.26 6.94
CA SER A 23 24.32 8.06 7.19
C SER A 23 23.19 7.05 7.43
N PRO A 24 22.47 7.13 8.56
CA PRO A 24 21.39 6.20 8.84
C PRO A 24 20.50 6.24 7.61
N ARG A 25 20.50 5.12 6.89
CA ARG A 25 19.84 4.96 5.59
C ARG A 25 18.46 5.57 5.79
N ALA A 26 18.19 6.68 5.12
CA ALA A 26 16.90 7.38 5.20
C ALA A 26 15.85 6.27 5.20
N THR A 27 15.12 6.13 6.31
CA THR A 27 14.20 5.01 6.52
C THR A 27 13.33 4.96 5.30
N ALA A 28 13.57 3.97 4.42
CA ALA A 28 12.86 3.89 3.17
C ALA A 28 11.39 3.86 3.54
N PHE A 29 10.59 4.77 2.96
CA PHE A 29 9.16 4.80 3.24
C PHE A 29 8.64 3.38 3.05
N PRO A 30 7.87 2.84 4.01
CA PRO A 30 7.37 1.48 3.91
C PRO A 30 6.62 1.36 2.60
N VAL A 31 7.06 0.44 1.73
CA VAL A 31 6.34 0.18 0.48
C VAL A 31 4.97 -0.40 0.88
N PRO A 32 3.85 0.12 0.36
CA PRO A 32 2.53 -0.44 0.67
C PRO A 32 2.51 -1.95 0.43
N GLY A 33 2.09 -2.71 1.44
CA GLY A 33 2.03 -4.18 1.38
C GLY A 33 3.32 -4.92 1.75
N GLN A 34 4.35 -4.25 2.30
CA GLN A 34 5.54 -4.91 2.87
C GLN A 34 5.25 -5.65 4.17
N GLU A 35 4.23 -5.22 4.92
CA GLU A 35 3.86 -5.80 6.20
C GLU A 35 2.67 -6.76 6.01
N GLY A 36 2.90 -8.05 6.30
CA GLY A 36 1.90 -9.12 6.21
C GLY A 36 1.70 -9.70 4.79
N PRO A 37 0.76 -10.65 4.62
CA PRO A 37 0.46 -11.24 3.32
C PRO A 37 0.06 -10.15 2.32
N ARG A 38 0.77 -10.06 1.19
CA ARG A 38 0.52 -9.06 0.15
C ARG A 38 -0.88 -9.25 -0.42
N LEU A 39 -1.71 -8.22 -0.31
CA LEU A 39 -3.08 -8.19 -0.81
C LEU A 39 -3.16 -7.21 -1.98
N THR A 40 -3.25 -7.73 -3.20
CA THR A 40 -3.33 -6.94 -4.43
C THR A 40 -4.77 -6.70 -4.85
N VAL A 41 -5.15 -5.44 -5.06
CA VAL A 41 -6.53 -5.07 -5.38
C VAL A 41 -6.62 -4.12 -6.57
N GLU A 42 -7.72 -4.24 -7.32
CA GLU A 42 -8.16 -3.17 -8.21
C GLU A 42 -9.27 -2.35 -7.55
N VAL A 43 -9.31 -1.05 -7.85
CA VAL A 43 -10.33 -0.13 -7.32
C VAL A 43 -11.11 0.46 -8.48
N LEU A 44 -12.40 0.19 -8.53
CA LEU A 44 -13.28 0.63 -9.59
C LEU A 44 -14.35 1.55 -9.00
N ASN A 45 -14.49 2.75 -9.56
CA ASN A 45 -15.60 3.62 -9.25
C ASN A 45 -16.86 3.07 -9.90
N ALA A 46 -17.77 2.56 -9.08
CA ALA A 46 -19.07 2.09 -9.50
C ALA A 46 -20.17 3.09 -9.09
N SER A 47 -19.84 4.35 -8.77
CA SER A 47 -20.82 5.38 -8.40
C SER A 47 -20.94 6.45 -9.49
N SER A 48 -21.93 7.34 -9.34
CA SER A 48 -22.04 8.57 -10.15
C SER A 48 -21.08 9.69 -9.72
N LYS A 49 -20.39 9.53 -8.59
CA LYS A 49 -19.50 10.57 -8.03
C LYS A 49 -18.10 10.45 -8.66
N PRO A 50 -17.56 11.49 -9.32
CA PRO A 50 -16.23 11.42 -9.90
C PRO A 50 -15.15 11.32 -8.82
N GLY A 51 -14.03 10.68 -9.16
CA GLY A 51 -12.84 10.66 -8.31
C GLY A 51 -12.83 9.65 -7.15
N LEU A 52 -13.92 8.92 -6.89
CA LEU A 52 -13.96 7.95 -5.79
C LEU A 52 -12.87 6.88 -5.89
N ALA A 53 -12.55 6.39 -7.09
CA ALA A 53 -11.48 5.41 -7.26
C ALA A 53 -10.14 5.94 -6.74
N ARG A 54 -9.78 7.20 -7.03
CA ARG A 54 -8.54 7.81 -6.55
C ARG A 54 -8.52 7.95 -5.03
N ILE A 55 -9.65 8.36 -4.44
CA ILE A 55 -9.75 8.53 -2.99
C ILE A 55 -9.69 7.17 -2.29
N GLY A 56 -10.43 6.17 -2.78
CA GLY A 56 -10.39 4.80 -2.28
C GLY A 56 -9.00 4.17 -2.39
N THR A 57 -8.30 4.40 -3.51
CA THR A 57 -6.90 3.98 -3.66
C THR A 57 -6.00 4.58 -2.57
N ARG A 58 -6.15 5.88 -2.25
CA ARG A 58 -5.37 6.52 -1.17
C ARG A 58 -5.65 5.87 0.19
N VAL A 59 -6.93 5.67 0.52
CA VAL A 59 -7.35 5.03 1.79
C VAL A 59 -6.75 3.62 1.91
N LEU A 60 -6.87 2.80 0.86
CA LEU A 60 -6.36 1.43 0.87
C LEU A 60 -4.83 1.37 0.96
N ARG A 61 -4.12 2.25 0.23
CA ARG A 61 -2.66 2.33 0.29
C ARG A 61 -2.15 2.79 1.66
N GLN A 62 -2.83 3.75 2.29
CA GLN A 62 -2.54 4.18 3.67
C GLN A 62 -2.75 3.03 4.68
N ALA A 63 -3.65 2.09 4.40
CA ALA A 63 -3.84 0.87 5.18
C ALA A 63 -2.88 -0.28 4.81
N GLY A 64 -1.85 0.00 4.00
CA GLY A 64 -0.85 -0.99 3.56
C GLY A 64 -1.39 -2.05 2.61
N ILE A 65 -2.48 -1.77 1.88
CA ILE A 65 -3.05 -2.65 0.85
C ILE A 65 -2.50 -2.21 -0.51
N ASP A 66 -2.05 -3.17 -1.31
CA ASP A 66 -1.43 -2.90 -2.60
C ASP A 66 -2.49 -2.72 -3.69
N VAL A 67 -2.65 -1.48 -4.16
CA VAL A 67 -3.59 -1.16 -5.24
C VAL A 67 -2.84 -1.15 -6.57
N VAL A 68 -3.10 -2.16 -7.39
CA VAL A 68 -2.41 -2.38 -8.67
C VAL A 68 -3.05 -1.62 -9.83
N THR A 69 -4.38 -1.45 -9.79
CA THR A 69 -5.14 -0.77 -10.84
C THR A 69 -6.25 0.06 -10.21
N LEU A 70 -6.54 1.23 -10.79
CA LEU A 70 -7.72 2.01 -10.46
C LEU A 70 -8.43 2.49 -11.73
N GLY A 71 -9.75 2.59 -11.69
CA GLY A 71 -10.55 2.97 -12.87
C GLY A 71 -12.02 3.17 -12.56
N ASN A 72 -12.85 3.17 -13.61
CA ASN A 72 -14.30 3.14 -13.49
C ASN A 72 -14.79 1.70 -13.70
N ALA A 73 -15.90 1.34 -13.07
CA ALA A 73 -16.57 0.08 -13.35
C ALA A 73 -17.08 0.07 -14.82
N PRO A 74 -17.20 -1.10 -15.45
CA PRO A 74 -17.74 -1.21 -16.80
C PRO A 74 -19.14 -0.59 -16.88
N ALA A 75 -19.41 0.19 -17.95
CA ALA A 75 -20.70 0.87 -18.13
C ALA A 75 -21.90 -0.09 -18.08
N ALA A 76 -21.72 -1.33 -18.55
CA ALA A 76 -22.75 -2.38 -18.52
C ALA A 76 -23.19 -2.79 -17.10
N MET A 77 -22.38 -2.52 -16.07
CA MET A 77 -22.74 -2.78 -14.67
C MET A 77 -23.67 -1.73 -14.08
N GLY A 78 -23.73 -0.53 -14.68
CA GLY A 78 -24.41 0.62 -14.10
C GLY A 78 -23.71 1.14 -12.83
N THR A 79 -24.42 1.99 -12.08
CA THR A 79 -23.96 2.52 -10.79
C THR A 79 -24.48 1.68 -9.62
N LEU A 80 -23.71 1.61 -8.54
CA LEU A 80 -23.99 0.93 -7.30
C LEU A 80 -24.20 1.94 -6.17
N ASP A 81 -25.26 1.74 -5.39
CA ASP A 81 -25.46 2.49 -4.15
C ASP A 81 -24.56 1.98 -3.03
N THR A 82 -24.25 0.68 -3.04
CA THR A 82 -23.46 0.01 -1.99
C THR A 82 -22.13 -0.50 -2.51
N THR A 83 -21.08 -0.27 -1.73
CA THR A 83 -19.72 -0.70 -2.03
C THR A 83 -19.64 -2.23 -1.95
N ARG A 84 -18.99 -2.86 -2.94
CA ARG A 84 -18.79 -4.31 -3.01
C ARG A 84 -17.31 -4.65 -3.06
N ILE A 85 -16.90 -5.60 -2.23
CA ILE A 85 -15.53 -6.11 -2.16
C ILE A 85 -15.59 -7.55 -2.69
N VAL A 86 -15.14 -7.73 -3.92
CA VAL A 86 -15.24 -9.00 -4.64
C VAL A 86 -13.91 -9.74 -4.53
N ILE A 87 -13.87 -10.82 -3.75
CA ILE A 87 -12.68 -11.67 -3.63
C ILE A 87 -12.57 -12.56 -4.87
N ARG A 88 -11.45 -12.44 -5.60
CA ARG A 88 -11.18 -13.14 -6.87
C ARG A 88 -10.30 -14.37 -6.68
N ARG A 89 -9.32 -14.31 -5.79
CA ARG A 89 -8.51 -15.46 -5.35
C ARG A 89 -8.47 -15.52 -3.82
N SER A 90 -8.62 -16.72 -3.29
CA SER A 90 -8.69 -16.98 -1.84
C SER A 90 -7.39 -17.57 -1.34
N VAL A 91 -6.36 -16.73 -1.18
CA VAL A 91 -5.09 -17.17 -0.56
C VAL A 91 -4.81 -16.47 0.77
N VAL A 92 -5.42 -15.30 1.00
CA VAL A 92 -5.24 -14.52 2.24
C VAL A 92 -6.53 -14.57 3.07
N ALA A 93 -6.50 -15.34 4.17
CA ALA A 93 -7.59 -15.39 5.14
C ALA A 93 -7.92 -13.97 5.64
N GLY A 94 -9.21 -13.62 5.70
CA GLY A 94 -9.65 -12.30 6.17
C GLY A 94 -9.37 -11.13 5.21
N ALA A 95 -8.99 -11.38 3.95
CA ALA A 95 -8.74 -10.33 2.95
C ALA A 95 -9.90 -9.32 2.83
N GLY A 96 -11.13 -9.81 2.67
CA GLY A 96 -12.31 -8.97 2.55
C GLY A 96 -12.55 -8.10 3.78
N ASP A 97 -12.32 -8.65 4.98
CA ASP A 97 -12.47 -7.90 6.22
C ASP A 97 -11.39 -6.83 6.39
N ARG A 98 -10.15 -7.11 5.96
CA ARG A 98 -9.07 -6.12 5.96
C ARG A 98 -9.43 -4.94 5.05
N ILE A 99 -9.92 -5.20 3.83
CA ILE A 99 -10.37 -4.16 2.89
C ILE A 99 -11.55 -3.39 3.47
N ARG A 100 -12.57 -4.09 4.00
CA ARG A 100 -13.75 -3.48 4.59
C ARG A 100 -13.40 -2.57 5.76
N ARG A 101 -12.51 -3.00 6.66
CA ARG A 101 -12.01 -2.18 7.78
C ARG A 101 -11.30 -0.92 7.30
N ALA A 102 -10.48 -1.02 6.26
CA ALA A 102 -9.79 0.13 5.69
C ALA A 102 -10.75 1.15 5.08
N LEU A 103 -11.78 0.69 4.35
CA LEU A 103 -12.77 1.58 3.71
C LEU A 103 -13.85 2.10 4.68
N GLY A 104 -14.08 1.40 5.78
CA GLY A 104 -15.18 1.66 6.72
C GLY A 104 -16.56 1.19 6.22
N VAL A 105 -16.66 0.76 4.95
CA VAL A 105 -17.89 0.29 4.30
C VAL A 105 -17.57 -0.88 3.37
N GLY A 106 -18.63 -1.52 2.87
CA GLY A 106 -18.56 -2.50 1.80
C GLY A 106 -19.04 -3.89 2.18
N ARG A 107 -19.78 -4.53 1.27
CA ARG A 107 -20.19 -5.93 1.39
C ARG A 107 -19.15 -6.84 0.75
N VAL A 108 -18.65 -7.80 1.52
CA VAL A 108 -17.70 -8.80 1.02
C VAL A 108 -18.46 -9.89 0.27
N VAL A 109 -18.05 -10.16 -0.96
CA VAL A 109 -18.60 -11.21 -1.82
C VAL A 109 -17.43 -12.04 -2.34
N VAL A 110 -17.56 -13.35 -2.31
CA VAL A 110 -16.57 -14.25 -2.93
C VAL A 110 -17.06 -14.61 -4.32
N GLN A 111 -16.29 -14.24 -5.35
CA GLN A 111 -16.56 -14.60 -6.73
C GLN A 111 -15.23 -14.90 -7.41
N VAL A 112 -14.85 -16.18 -7.35
CA VAL A 112 -13.58 -16.66 -7.87
C VAL A 112 -13.53 -16.45 -9.39
N ASP A 113 -12.42 -15.90 -9.86
CA ASP A 113 -12.15 -15.66 -11.27
C ASP A 113 -10.67 -15.94 -11.53
N SER A 114 -10.37 -17.10 -12.11
CA SER A 114 -9.00 -17.54 -12.38
C SER A 114 -8.30 -16.73 -13.48
N THR A 115 -9.04 -15.93 -14.25
CA THR A 115 -8.46 -15.04 -15.26
C THR A 115 -7.87 -13.76 -14.63
N LYS A 116 -8.24 -13.46 -13.38
CA LYS A 116 -7.78 -12.28 -12.64
C LYS A 116 -6.56 -12.61 -11.79
N LEU A 117 -5.48 -11.84 -11.97
CA LEU A 117 -4.22 -12.01 -11.24
C LEU A 117 -4.17 -11.25 -9.89
N LEU A 118 -5.28 -10.67 -9.47
CA LEU A 118 -5.43 -9.86 -8.26
C LEU A 118 -6.24 -10.59 -7.19
N ASP A 119 -6.05 -10.24 -5.93
CA ASP A 119 -6.80 -10.81 -4.79
C ASP A 119 -8.26 -10.40 -4.76
N ALA A 120 -8.55 -9.10 -4.98
CA ALA A 120 -9.90 -8.58 -4.88
C ALA A 120 -10.17 -7.37 -5.77
N SER A 121 -11.39 -7.28 -6.31
CA SER A 121 -11.92 -6.08 -6.96
C SER A 121 -12.77 -5.29 -5.98
N VAL A 122 -12.44 -4.02 -5.76
CA VAL A 122 -13.22 -3.10 -4.92
C VAL A 122 -14.08 -2.22 -5.82
N LEU A 123 -15.39 -2.42 -5.80
CA LEU A 123 -16.39 -1.62 -6.51
C LEU A 123 -16.96 -0.57 -5.54
N LEU A 124 -16.53 0.67 -5.66
CA LEU A 124 -16.95 1.76 -4.77
C LEU A 124 -18.33 2.26 -5.16
N GLY A 125 -19.30 2.11 -4.25
CA GLY A 125 -20.66 2.60 -4.40
C GLY A 125 -20.85 4.02 -3.85
N ALA A 126 -22.08 4.53 -3.96
CA ALA A 126 -22.45 5.87 -3.48
C ALA A 126 -22.29 6.04 -1.95
N ASP A 127 -22.33 4.93 -1.20
CA ASP A 127 -22.11 4.83 0.24
C ASP A 127 -20.67 5.11 0.69
N PHE A 128 -19.68 5.04 -0.20
CA PHE A 128 -18.30 5.35 0.12
C PHE A 128 -18.10 6.88 0.22
N ALA A 129 -18.02 7.38 1.45
CA ALA A 129 -17.83 8.80 1.77
C ALA A 129 -16.63 9.01 2.71
N PRO A 130 -15.38 8.90 2.21
CA PRO A 130 -14.18 9.09 3.02
C PRO A 130 -14.03 10.53 3.48
N ARG A 131 -13.67 10.73 4.75
CA ARG A 131 -13.30 12.06 5.27
C ARG A 131 -11.95 12.44 4.68
N LEU A 132 -11.94 13.46 3.81
CA LEU A 132 -10.70 14.01 3.27
C LEU A 132 -9.94 14.71 4.40
N GLN A 133 -8.78 14.16 4.78
CA GLN A 133 -7.84 14.86 5.65
C GLN A 133 -7.01 15.79 4.77
N PHE A 134 -7.30 17.08 4.83
CA PHE A 134 -6.46 18.11 4.24
C PHE A 134 -5.20 18.24 5.10
N HIS A 135 -4.03 17.99 4.52
CA HIS A 135 -2.77 18.43 5.14
C HIS A 135 -2.55 19.90 4.73
N PRO A 136 -2.19 20.78 5.69
CA PRO A 136 -1.95 22.19 5.43
C PRO A 136 -0.76 22.43 4.50
#